data_AF-A0A432KDG3-F1
#
_entry.id   AF-A0A432KDG3-F1
#
_cell.length_a   1.000
_cell.length_b   1.000
_cell.length_c   1.000
_cell.angle_alpha   90.00
_cell.angle_beta   90.00
_cell.angle_gamma   90.00
#
_symmetry.space_group_name_H-M   'P 1'
#
loop_
_entity.id
_entity.type
_entity.pdbx_description
1 polymer ?
#
loop_
_entity_poly.entity_id
_entity_poly.type
_entity_poly.pdbx_seq_one_letter_code
_entity_poly.pdbx_strand_id
1 'polypeptide(L)'
;MQIALSGLVLLLILLPGISFRKGYFAEEFSNQYTIRDFFQLFINTLFPSLIAYLIFLPIIYFSFDYTYNIKILLGILSSNEKLLSTSINSINNDISKIITFQFFINFSAFLFGHFLRNLILKNSFDATNKFFRYKNIWHYLLSAKFILFRRSLIELKENRVEDVDLTFVDALVAIDSKTILYSGILVDYELSNDGSFGFVIP
;
A
#
# COMPACT_ATOMS: atom_id res chain seq x y z
N MET A 1 -21.45 -8.95 23.09
CA MET A 1 -21.57 -7.56 22.58
C MET A 1 -20.24 -6.78 22.68
N GLN A 2 -19.47 -6.91 23.77
CA GLN A 2 -18.18 -6.23 23.95
C GLN A 2 -17.13 -6.57 22.86
N ILE A 3 -17.07 -7.84 22.42
CA ILE A 3 -16.08 -8.29 21.43
C ILE A 3 -16.25 -7.57 20.06
N ALA A 4 -17.48 -7.36 19.62
CA ALA A 4 -17.76 -6.70 18.34
C ALA A 4 -17.34 -5.22 18.37
N LEU A 5 -17.61 -4.53 19.48
CA LEU A 5 -17.24 -3.13 19.66
C LEU A 5 -15.72 -2.96 19.72
N SER A 6 -15.03 -3.82 20.48
CA SER A 6 -13.56 -3.83 20.55
C SER A 6 -12.92 -4.15 19.20
N GLY A 7 -13.51 -5.06 18.43
CA GLY A 7 -13.06 -5.36 17.07
C GLY A 7 -13.20 -4.18 16.11
N LEU A 8 -14.29 -3.41 16.21
CA LEU A 8 -14.50 -2.20 15.42
C LEU A 8 -13.47 -1.12 15.77
N VAL A 9 -13.18 -0.92 17.05
CA VAL A 9 -12.14 0.00 17.51
C VAL A 9 -10.76 -0.42 16.98
N LEU A 10 -10.44 -1.72 17.04
CA LEU A 10 -9.21 -2.24 16.48
C LEU A 10 -9.11 -1.93 14.98
N LEU A 11 -10.19 -2.17 14.22
CA LEU A 11 -10.24 -1.87 12.80
C LEU A 11 -10.04 -0.37 12.52
N LEU A 12 -10.67 0.52 13.31
CA LEU A 12 -10.47 1.97 13.19
C LEU A 12 -9.02 2.39 13.42
N ILE A 13 -8.32 1.75 14.36
CA ILE A 13 -6.88 1.98 14.60
C ILE A 13 -6.04 1.50 13.40
N LEU A 14 -6.43 0.40 12.74
CA LEU A 14 -5.68 -0.16 11.61
C LEU A 14 -5.97 0.54 10.28
N LEU A 15 -7.09 1.27 10.17
CA LEU A 15 -7.53 1.91 8.93
C LEU A 15 -6.47 2.82 8.29
N PRO A 16 -5.78 3.72 9.02
CA PRO A 16 -4.75 4.56 8.40
C PRO A 16 -3.63 3.75 7.74
N GLY A 17 -3.21 2.65 8.35
CA GLY A 17 -2.22 1.75 7.77
C GLY A 17 -2.73 0.96 6.57
N ILE A 18 -4.01 0.58 6.58
CA ILE A 18 -4.68 0.00 5.40
C ILE A 18 -4.67 1.01 4.25
N SER A 19 -5.05 2.26 4.53
CA SER A 19 -5.09 3.37 3.57
C SER A 19 -3.69 3.68 3.01
N PHE A 20 -2.67 3.75 3.88
CA PHE A 20 -1.28 3.90 3.48
C PHE A 20 -0.83 2.80 2.52
N ARG A 21 -1.09 1.52 2.87
CA ARG A 21 -0.71 0.40 2.01
C ARG A 21 -1.42 0.44 0.66
N LYS A 22 -2.69 0.84 0.63
CA LYS A 22 -3.44 1.00 -0.62
C LYS A 22 -2.81 2.07 -1.53
N GLY A 23 -2.31 3.17 -0.96
CA GLY A 23 -1.57 4.19 -1.72
C GLY A 23 -0.19 3.70 -2.17
N TYR A 24 0.54 3.02 -1.28
CA TYR A 24 1.90 2.53 -1.54
C TYR A 24 1.98 1.43 -2.60
N PHE A 25 1.00 0.52 -2.63
CA PHE A 25 0.92 -0.59 -3.58
C PHE A 25 -0.09 -0.32 -4.71
N ALA A 26 -0.34 0.94 -5.08
CA ALA A 26 -1.23 1.27 -6.19
C ALA A 26 -0.66 0.80 -7.57
N GLU A 27 -1.53 0.78 -8.59
CA GLU A 27 -1.19 0.48 -10.00
C GLU A 27 -0.60 -0.95 -10.17
N GLU A 28 0.58 -1.07 -10.81
CA GLU A 28 1.28 -2.31 -11.14
C GLU A 28 1.62 -3.21 -9.93
N PHE A 29 1.43 -2.71 -8.71
CA PHE A 29 1.72 -3.43 -7.47
C PHE A 29 0.47 -3.81 -6.68
N SER A 30 -0.73 -3.56 -7.22
CA SER A 30 -2.02 -3.79 -6.56
C SER A 30 -2.21 -5.22 -6.06
N ASN A 31 -1.65 -6.21 -6.75
CA ASN A 31 -1.69 -7.61 -6.33
C ASN A 31 -1.01 -7.88 -4.97
N GLN A 32 -0.08 -7.03 -4.52
CA GLN A 32 0.59 -7.14 -3.21
C GLN A 32 -0.24 -6.55 -2.06
N TYR A 33 -1.27 -5.78 -2.38
CA TYR A 33 -2.24 -5.31 -1.41
C TYR A 33 -3.20 -6.43 -0.98
N THR A 34 -3.44 -7.43 -1.84
CA THR A 34 -4.39 -8.51 -1.57
C THR A 34 -3.93 -9.39 -0.41
N ILE A 35 -4.42 -9.08 0.79
CA ILE A 35 -4.14 -9.84 2.00
C ILE A 35 -5.16 -10.95 2.12
N ARG A 36 -4.68 -12.19 2.29
CA ARG A 36 -5.52 -13.38 2.39
C ARG A 36 -5.86 -13.78 3.84
N ASP A 37 -5.14 -13.23 4.82
CA ASP A 37 -5.24 -13.60 6.24
C ASP A 37 -5.32 -12.36 7.15
N PHE A 38 -6.21 -12.40 8.14
CA PHE A 38 -6.40 -11.34 9.13
C PHE A 38 -5.14 -11.07 9.96
N PHE A 39 -4.38 -12.10 10.34
CA PHE A 39 -3.15 -11.89 11.11
C PHE A 39 -2.11 -11.12 10.29
N GLN A 40 -1.97 -11.46 9.00
CA GLN A 40 -1.13 -10.71 8.08
C GLN A 40 -1.63 -9.28 7.86
N LEU A 41 -2.95 -9.06 7.81
CA LEU A 41 -3.52 -7.71 7.73
C LEU A 41 -3.04 -6.91 8.94
N PHE A 42 -3.28 -7.43 10.15
CA PHE A 42 -2.94 -6.79 11.40
C PHE A 42 -1.46 -6.41 11.48
N ILE A 43 -0.53 -7.36 11.31
CA ILE A 43 0.91 -7.10 11.43
C ILE A 43 1.38 -6.07 10.40
N ASN A 44 0.90 -6.19 9.17
CA ASN A 44 1.34 -5.30 8.09
C ASN A 44 0.72 -3.90 8.16
N THR A 45 -0.39 -3.70 8.87
CA THR A 45 -1.05 -2.39 8.97
C THR A 45 -0.87 -1.71 10.31
N LEU A 46 -0.55 -2.45 11.38
CA LEU A 46 -0.34 -1.87 12.71
C LEU A 46 0.80 -0.85 12.70
N PHE A 47 1.98 -1.22 12.20
CA PHE A 47 3.13 -0.31 12.15
C PHE A 47 2.87 0.93 11.28
N PRO A 48 2.40 0.81 10.02
CA PRO A 48 2.03 1.98 9.22
C PRO A 48 0.96 2.86 9.88
N SER A 49 -0.01 2.26 10.59
CA SER A 49 -1.03 3.04 11.31
C SER A 49 -0.42 3.86 12.44
N LEU A 50 0.44 3.25 13.26
CA LEU A 50 1.13 3.97 14.34
C LEU A 50 1.98 5.13 13.81
N ILE A 51 2.69 4.91 12.71
CA ILE A 51 3.47 5.96 12.03
C ILE A 51 2.54 7.07 11.51
N ALA A 52 1.41 6.72 10.88
CA ALA A 52 0.44 7.69 10.40
C ALA A 52 -0.15 8.52 11.55
N TYR A 53 -0.52 7.90 12.67
CA TYR A 53 -0.96 8.63 13.86
C TYR A 53 0.13 9.55 14.39
N LEU A 54 1.37 9.08 14.51
CA LEU A 54 2.49 9.88 15.03
C LEU A 54 2.78 11.12 14.16
N ILE A 55 2.73 10.97 12.83
CA ILE A 55 3.03 12.06 11.89
C ILE A 55 1.85 13.02 11.75
N PHE A 56 0.63 12.50 11.59
CA PHE A 56 -0.53 13.32 11.21
C PHE A 56 -1.33 13.86 12.39
N LEU A 57 -1.24 13.28 13.60
CA LEU A 57 -1.94 13.84 14.78
C LEU A 57 -1.52 15.28 15.07
N PRO A 58 -0.22 15.64 15.14
CA PRO A 58 0.20 17.02 15.39
C PRO A 58 -0.28 17.98 14.29
N ILE A 59 -0.26 17.53 13.03
CA ILE A 59 -0.67 18.32 11.87
C ILE A 59 -2.16 18.63 11.94
N ILE A 60 -2.98 17.62 12.24
CA ILE A 60 -4.43 17.76 12.36
C ILE A 60 -4.78 18.63 13.57
N TYR A 61 -4.09 18.45 14.71
CA TYR A 61 -4.28 19.29 15.88
C TYR A 61 -4.02 20.77 15.55
N PHE A 62 -2.91 21.08 14.89
CA PHE A 62 -2.58 22.46 14.51
C PHE A 62 -3.56 23.05 13.48
N SER A 63 -4.09 22.22 12.56
CA SER A 63 -4.93 22.70 11.46
C SER A 63 -6.41 22.84 11.83
N PHE A 64 -6.92 21.98 12.73
CA PHE A 64 -8.35 21.87 13.04
C PHE A 64 -8.68 22.05 14.53
N ASP A 65 -7.66 22.31 15.38
CA ASP A 65 -7.79 22.40 16.85
C ASP A 65 -8.48 21.19 17.50
N TYR A 66 -8.33 20.02 16.88
CA TYR A 66 -8.93 18.78 17.35
C TYR A 66 -7.95 17.99 18.20
N THR A 67 -8.31 17.74 19.46
CA THR A 67 -7.53 16.91 20.37
C THR A 67 -8.00 15.46 20.34
N TYR A 68 -7.10 14.56 19.94
CA TYR A 68 -7.40 13.13 19.95
C TYR A 68 -7.31 12.57 21.38
N ASN A 69 -8.47 12.27 21.97
CA ASN A 69 -8.53 11.79 23.34
C ASN A 69 -8.44 10.26 23.40
N ILE A 70 -7.22 9.75 23.61
CA ILE A 70 -6.92 8.31 23.76
C ILE A 70 -7.77 7.66 24.87
N LYS A 71 -8.20 8.42 25.89
CA LYS A 71 -9.01 7.89 26.99
C LYS A 71 -10.37 7.38 26.53
N ILE A 72 -10.97 8.00 25.50
CA ILE A 72 -12.24 7.54 24.92
C ILE A 72 -12.02 6.14 24.33
N LEU A 73 -10.92 5.93 23.63
CA LEU A 73 -10.61 4.66 23.00
C LEU A 73 -10.31 3.56 24.04
N LEU A 74 -9.52 3.89 25.07
CA LEU A 74 -9.27 2.97 26.20
C LEU A 74 -10.53 2.67 27.02
N GLY A 75 -11.44 3.63 27.14
CA GLY A 75 -12.71 3.44 27.84
C GLY A 75 -13.66 2.50 27.10
N ILE A 76 -13.66 2.49 25.77
CA ILE A 76 -14.41 1.52 24.95
C ILE A 76 -13.83 0.10 25.10
N LEU A 77 -12.50 -0.01 25.23
CA LEU A 77 -11.82 -1.29 25.44
C LEU A 77 -11.88 -1.77 26.89
N SER A 78 -12.36 -0.94 27.82
CA SER A 78 -12.44 -1.25 29.24
C SER A 78 -13.66 -2.13 29.53
N SER A 79 -13.50 -3.04 30.49
CA SER A 79 -14.61 -3.80 31.08
C SER A 79 -15.43 -2.99 32.11
N ASN A 80 -15.01 -1.75 32.43
CA ASN A 80 -15.69 -0.91 33.40
C ASN A 80 -16.89 -0.18 32.77
N GLU A 81 -18.10 -0.50 33.21
CA GLU A 81 -19.36 0.06 32.66
C GLU A 81 -19.46 1.60 32.76
N LYS A 82 -18.88 2.20 33.80
CA LYS A 82 -18.86 3.66 33.97
C LYS A 82 -17.95 4.32 32.94
N LEU A 83 -16.78 3.73 32.68
CA LEU A 83 -15.86 4.23 31.64
C LEU A 83 -16.42 4.00 30.24
N LEU A 84 -17.10 2.88 30.01
CA LEU A 84 -17.75 2.57 28.75
C LEU A 84 -18.86 3.58 28.43
N SER A 85 -19.79 3.81 29.37
CA SER A 85 -20.91 4.76 29.19
C SER A 85 -20.45 6.20 28.98
N THR A 86 -19.46 6.66 29.74
CA THR A 86 -18.84 8.00 29.53
C THR A 86 -18.16 8.13 28.18
N SER A 87 -17.52 7.07 27.69
CA SER A 87 -16.88 7.05 26.37
C SER A 87 -17.92 7.08 25.24
N ILE A 88 -18.99 6.29 25.36
CA ILE A 88 -20.10 6.29 24.39
C ILE A 88 -20.78 7.66 24.31
N ASN A 89 -21.03 8.30 25.46
CA ASN A 89 -21.62 9.65 25.48
C ASN A 89 -20.69 10.68 24.82
N SER A 90 -19.38 10.59 25.06
CA SER A 90 -18.40 11.46 24.40
C SER A 90 -18.40 11.25 22.88
N ILE A 91 -18.47 10.00 22.41
CA ILE A 91 -18.55 9.68 20.98
C ILE A 91 -19.81 10.29 20.36
N ASN A 92 -20.97 10.14 21.01
CA ASN A 92 -22.23 10.68 20.49
C ASN A 92 -22.19 12.21 20.36
N ASN A 93 -21.56 12.91 21.31
CA ASN A 93 -21.44 14.36 21.29
C ASN A 93 -20.46 14.87 20.21
N ASP A 94 -19.41 14.11 19.90
CA ASP A 94 -18.34 14.52 18.99
C ASP A 94 -18.24 13.66 17.71
N ILE A 95 -19.30 12.95 17.33
CA ILE A 95 -19.27 11.96 16.23
C ILE A 95 -18.81 12.58 14.91
N SER A 96 -19.25 13.80 14.59
CA SER A 96 -18.87 14.52 13.38
C SER A 96 -17.37 14.83 13.35
N LYS A 97 -16.79 15.22 14.48
CA LYS A 97 -15.35 15.50 14.61
C LYS A 97 -14.54 14.21 14.50
N ILE A 98 -15.00 13.13 15.12
CA ILE A 98 -14.34 11.81 15.05
C ILE A 98 -14.32 11.31 13.60
N ILE A 99 -15.44 11.38 12.89
CA ILE A 99 -15.53 10.98 11.47
C ILE A 99 -14.62 11.86 10.61
N THR A 100 -14.67 13.17 10.80
CA THR A 100 -13.84 14.12 10.05
C THR A 100 -12.36 13.85 10.27
N PHE A 101 -11.95 13.68 11.54
CA PHE A 101 -10.60 13.28 11.92
C PHE A 101 -10.18 11.97 11.24
N GLN A 102 -11.02 10.94 11.35
CA GLN A 102 -10.73 9.63 10.78
C GLN A 102 -10.61 9.71 9.25
N PHE A 103 -11.45 10.50 8.59
CA PHE A 103 -11.34 10.74 7.16
C PHE A 103 -10.00 11.40 6.79
N PHE A 104 -9.63 12.49 7.45
CA PHE A 104 -8.41 13.23 7.16
C PHE A 104 -7.14 12.40 7.40
N ILE A 105 -7.06 11.64 8.50
CA ILE A 105 -5.89 10.80 8.75
C ILE A 105 -5.78 9.67 7.72
N ASN A 106 -6.90 9.05 7.31
CA ASN A 106 -6.89 8.00 6.30
C ASN A 106 -6.50 8.54 4.93
N PHE A 107 -7.06 9.68 4.54
CA PHE A 107 -6.73 10.35 3.29
C PHE A 107 -5.25 10.78 3.26
N SER A 108 -4.74 11.37 4.34
CA SER A 108 -3.34 11.77 4.46
C SER A 108 -2.39 10.56 4.41
N ALA A 109 -2.75 9.46 5.08
CA ALA A 109 -1.99 8.22 5.05
C ALA A 109 -1.95 7.62 3.63
N PHE A 110 -3.08 7.63 2.90
CA PHE A 110 -3.12 7.19 1.51
C PHE A 110 -2.21 8.03 0.61
N LEU A 111 -2.33 9.37 0.68
CA LEU A 111 -1.48 10.27 -0.11
C LEU A 111 0.00 10.10 0.23
N PHE A 112 0.33 9.91 1.50
CA PHE A 112 1.70 9.66 1.93
C PHE A 112 2.25 8.34 1.38
N GLY A 113 1.45 7.27 1.40
CA GLY A 113 1.82 6.00 0.77
C GLY A 113 2.09 6.14 -0.72
N HIS A 114 1.21 6.83 -1.43
CA HIS A 114 1.36 7.10 -2.87
C HIS A 114 2.58 7.96 -3.17
N PHE A 115 2.82 9.02 -2.38
CA PHE A 115 4.00 9.86 -2.52
C PHE A 115 5.30 9.08 -2.27
N LEU A 116 5.34 8.24 -1.22
CA LEU A 116 6.51 7.43 -0.90
C LEU A 116 6.82 6.42 -2.01
N ARG A 117 5.78 5.80 -2.59
CA ARG A 117 5.92 4.93 -3.78
C ARG A 117 6.63 5.68 -4.91
N ASN A 118 6.12 6.86 -5.28
CA ASN A 118 6.66 7.63 -6.39
C ASN A 118 8.11 8.07 -6.13
N LEU A 119 8.45 8.44 -4.89
CA LEU A 119 9.81 8.76 -4.49
C LEU A 119 10.76 7.57 -4.66
N ILE A 120 10.34 6.39 -4.20
CA ILE A 120 11.13 5.15 -4.31
C ILE A 120 11.35 4.76 -5.77
N LEU A 121 10.29 4.79 -6.59
CA LEU A 121 10.35 4.39 -8.00
C LEU A 121 11.15 5.36 -8.87
N LYS A 122 11.01 6.68 -8.62
CA LYS A 122 11.73 7.73 -9.34
C LYS A 122 13.24 7.66 -9.12
N ASN A 123 13.66 7.29 -7.91
CA ASN A 123 15.07 7.16 -7.55
C ASN A 123 15.58 5.71 -7.72
N SER A 124 14.78 4.80 -8.27
CA SER A 124 15.09 3.37 -8.42
C SER A 124 15.61 2.71 -7.12
N PHE A 125 15.12 3.18 -5.97
CA PHE A 125 15.50 2.65 -4.65
C PHE A 125 14.97 1.23 -4.43
N ASP A 126 13.88 0.87 -5.08
CA ASP A 126 13.33 -0.48 -5.09
C ASP A 126 14.22 -1.49 -5.81
N ALA A 127 14.94 -1.05 -6.84
CA ALA A 127 15.87 -1.90 -7.59
C ALA A 127 17.22 -2.06 -6.86
N THR A 128 17.77 -0.95 -6.37
CA THR A 128 19.08 -0.90 -5.71
C THR A 128 19.06 -1.49 -4.29
N ASN A 129 17.98 -1.30 -3.53
CA ASN A 129 17.82 -1.82 -2.18
C ASN A 129 16.74 -2.90 -2.09
N LYS A 130 17.11 -4.09 -1.62
CA LYS A 130 16.20 -5.23 -1.46
C LYS A 130 15.02 -4.94 -0.52
N PHE A 131 15.16 -4.02 0.43
CA PHE A 131 14.11 -3.71 1.40
C PHE A 131 12.89 -3.02 0.76
N PHE A 132 13.11 -2.15 -0.23
CA PHE A 132 12.04 -1.41 -0.91
C PHE A 132 11.49 -2.14 -2.14
N ARG A 133 11.99 -3.34 -2.42
CA ARG A 133 11.68 -4.08 -3.63
C ARG A 133 10.24 -4.58 -3.63
N TYR A 134 9.54 -4.32 -4.72
CA TYR A 134 8.20 -4.83 -4.96
C TYR A 134 8.24 -6.31 -5.38
N LYS A 135 7.22 -7.10 -5.02
CA LYS A 135 7.02 -8.47 -5.50
C LYS A 135 6.36 -8.52 -6.88
N ASN A 136 6.85 -7.72 -7.82
CA ASN A 136 6.45 -7.76 -9.23
C ASN A 136 7.74 -7.86 -10.06
N ILE A 137 8.10 -9.08 -10.49
CA ILE A 137 9.32 -9.30 -11.27
C ILE A 137 9.22 -8.68 -12.68
N TRP A 138 8.02 -8.65 -13.26
CA TRP A 138 7.77 -8.13 -14.60
C TRP A 138 8.05 -6.63 -14.67
N HIS A 139 7.68 -5.87 -13.63
CA HIS A 139 8.08 -4.46 -13.50
C HIS A 139 9.58 -4.27 -13.72
N TYR A 140 10.42 -5.11 -13.10
CA TYR A 140 11.89 -5.00 -13.21
C TYR A 140 12.46 -5.46 -14.54
N LEU A 141 11.86 -6.48 -15.15
CA LEU A 141 12.31 -7.00 -16.44
C LEU A 141 11.95 -6.05 -17.58
N LEU A 142 10.70 -5.59 -17.60
CA LEU A 142 10.15 -4.77 -18.67
C LEU A 142 10.67 -3.33 -18.65
N SER A 143 11.00 -2.80 -17.47
CA SER A 143 11.66 -1.49 -17.31
C SER A 143 13.19 -1.55 -17.31
N ALA A 144 13.79 -2.72 -17.58
CA ALA A 144 15.23 -2.98 -17.47
C ALA A 144 15.88 -2.72 -16.09
N LYS A 145 15.10 -2.31 -15.06
CA LYS A 145 15.58 -2.05 -13.69
C LYS A 145 16.23 -3.26 -13.02
N PHE A 146 16.01 -4.48 -13.52
CA PHE A 146 16.72 -5.67 -13.07
C PHE A 146 18.25 -5.52 -13.15
N ILE A 147 18.76 -4.74 -14.11
CA ILE A 147 20.20 -4.47 -14.28
C ILE A 147 20.79 -3.79 -13.04
N LEU A 148 20.01 -2.97 -12.32
CA LEU A 148 20.43 -2.27 -11.09
C LEU A 148 20.51 -3.20 -9.87
N PHE A 149 20.12 -4.47 -10.00
CA PHE A 149 20.23 -5.40 -8.89
C PHE A 149 21.70 -5.70 -8.64
N ARG A 150 22.13 -5.70 -7.36
CA ARG A 150 23.52 -6.05 -6.97
C ARG A 150 24.04 -7.40 -7.48
N ARG A 151 23.13 -8.31 -7.90
CA ARG A 151 23.48 -9.63 -8.47
C ARG A 151 23.56 -9.64 -10.00
N SER A 152 23.19 -8.54 -10.65
CA SER A 152 23.32 -8.40 -12.10
C SER A 152 24.80 -8.40 -12.45
N LEU A 153 25.17 -9.18 -13.46
CA LEU A 153 26.51 -9.17 -14.05
C LEU A 153 26.58 -8.23 -15.27
N ILE A 154 25.45 -7.58 -15.59
CA ILE A 154 25.30 -6.68 -16.72
C ILE A 154 25.55 -5.27 -16.20
N GLU A 155 26.58 -4.62 -16.75
CA GLU A 155 26.85 -3.20 -16.55
C GLU A 155 26.63 -2.46 -17.88
N LEU A 156 25.80 -1.42 -17.85
CA LEU A 156 25.64 -0.54 -18.99
C LEU A 156 26.81 0.45 -18.99
N LYS A 157 27.63 0.45 -20.05
CA LYS A 157 28.84 1.28 -20.14
C LYS A 157 28.53 2.72 -20.57
N GLU A 158 27.58 2.88 -21.48
CA GLU A 158 27.27 4.17 -22.11
C GLU A 158 25.83 4.63 -21.84
N ASN A 159 24.90 3.67 -21.75
CA ASN A 159 23.48 3.94 -21.52
C ASN A 159 23.10 3.80 -20.04
N ARG A 160 21.97 4.38 -19.67
CA ARG A 160 21.32 4.23 -18.38
C ARG A 160 20.03 3.43 -18.53
N VAL A 161 19.48 2.96 -17.41
CA VAL A 161 18.18 2.26 -17.41
C VAL A 161 17.06 3.20 -17.85
N GLU A 162 17.18 4.48 -17.52
CA GLU A 162 16.25 5.52 -17.92
C GLU A 162 16.24 5.79 -19.44
N ASP A 163 17.25 5.30 -20.18
CA ASP A 163 17.36 5.47 -21.64
C ASP A 163 16.64 4.34 -22.42
N VAL A 164 15.97 3.41 -21.73
CA VAL A 164 15.20 2.34 -22.37
C VAL A 164 13.81 2.86 -22.74
N ASP A 165 13.61 3.16 -24.02
CA ASP A 165 12.34 3.68 -24.55
C ASP A 165 11.36 2.58 -24.99
N LEU A 166 11.86 1.44 -25.47
CA LEU A 166 11.07 0.38 -26.09
C LEU A 166 11.51 -0.99 -25.60
N THR A 167 10.52 -1.84 -25.30
CA THR A 167 10.74 -3.23 -24.91
C THR A 167 10.18 -4.16 -25.99
N PHE A 168 11.07 -4.90 -26.66
CA PHE A 168 10.67 -5.94 -27.61
C PHE A 168 10.39 -7.26 -26.88
N VAL A 169 9.30 -7.92 -27.25
CA VAL A 169 8.87 -9.18 -26.64
C VAL A 169 8.58 -10.21 -27.73
N ASP A 170 9.14 -11.40 -27.53
CA ASP A 170 8.82 -12.62 -28.28
C ASP A 170 8.02 -13.56 -27.37
N ALA A 171 6.73 -13.73 -27.66
CA ALA A 171 5.81 -14.52 -26.87
C ALA A 171 5.38 -15.78 -27.64
N LEU A 172 5.69 -16.94 -27.06
CA LEU A 172 5.25 -18.23 -27.58
C LEU A 172 3.92 -18.61 -26.95
N VAL A 173 2.84 -18.64 -27.75
CA VAL A 173 1.47 -18.86 -27.27
C VAL A 173 0.91 -20.15 -27.86
N ALA A 174 0.38 -21.02 -27.00
CA ALA A 174 -0.32 -22.23 -27.42
C ALA A 174 -1.83 -21.94 -27.52
N ILE A 175 -2.39 -22.03 -28.73
CA ILE A 175 -3.83 -21.85 -29.01
C ILE A 175 -4.31 -23.10 -29.75
N ASP A 176 -5.31 -23.79 -29.21
CA ASP A 176 -5.96 -24.96 -29.84
C ASP A 176 -4.97 -25.99 -30.43
N SER A 177 -3.96 -26.37 -29.65
CA SER A 177 -2.90 -27.33 -30.02
C SER A 177 -1.91 -26.84 -31.09
N LYS A 178 -1.95 -25.55 -31.46
CA LYS A 178 -0.94 -24.90 -32.29
C LYS A 178 -0.10 -23.95 -31.44
N THR A 179 1.20 -23.95 -31.67
CA THR A 179 2.12 -23.01 -31.05
C THR A 179 2.41 -21.88 -32.03
N ILE A 180 2.08 -20.65 -31.66
CA ILE A 180 2.29 -19.44 -32.47
C ILE A 180 3.29 -18.55 -31.75
N LEU A 181 4.25 -18.00 -32.49
CA LEU A 181 5.18 -16.99 -31.99
C LEU A 181 4.64 -15.60 -32.36
N TYR A 182 4.43 -14.75 -31.36
CA TYR A 182 4.15 -13.34 -31.52
C TYR A 182 5.41 -12.54 -31.21
N SER A 183 5.77 -11.61 -32.08
CA SER A 183 6.92 -10.72 -31.90
C SER A 183 6.45 -9.28 -32.10
N GLY A 184 6.81 -8.39 -31.18
CA GLY A 184 6.37 -7.01 -31.23
C GLY A 184 6.98 -6.13 -30.16
N ILE A 185 6.53 -4.88 -30.13
CA ILE A 185 6.85 -3.92 -29.08
C ILE A 185 5.78 -4.06 -28.00
N LEU A 186 6.20 -4.16 -26.74
CA LEU A 186 5.27 -4.19 -25.62
C LEU A 186 4.73 -2.78 -25.35
N VAL A 187 3.42 -2.60 -25.47
CA VAL A 187 2.75 -1.34 -25.13
C VAL A 187 2.23 -1.37 -23.69
N ASP A 188 1.54 -2.43 -23.30
CA ASP A 188 0.99 -2.59 -21.94
C ASP A 188 0.87 -4.07 -21.55
N TYR A 189 0.79 -4.33 -20.24
CA TYR A 189 0.65 -5.66 -19.68
C TYR A 189 -0.23 -5.68 -18.44
N GLU A 190 -1.00 -6.76 -18.29
CA GLU A 190 -1.73 -7.05 -17.06
C GLU A 190 -1.19 -8.29 -16.36
N LEU A 191 -1.15 -8.22 -15.02
CA LEU A 191 -0.75 -9.33 -14.18
C LEU A 191 -1.97 -10.12 -13.71
N SER A 192 -1.86 -11.44 -13.76
CA SER A 192 -2.80 -12.36 -13.13
C SER A 192 -2.78 -12.23 -11.61
N ASN A 193 -3.82 -12.74 -10.94
CA ASN A 193 -3.96 -12.69 -9.47
C ASN A 193 -2.82 -13.37 -8.68
N ASP A 194 -2.06 -14.25 -9.32
CA ASP A 194 -0.89 -14.92 -8.78
C ASP A 194 0.43 -14.16 -9.04
N GLY A 195 0.37 -13.03 -9.74
CA GLY A 195 1.53 -12.24 -10.16
C GLY A 195 2.23 -12.77 -11.41
N SER A 196 1.65 -13.77 -12.08
CA SER A 196 2.12 -14.21 -13.40
C SER A 196 1.73 -13.21 -14.49
N PHE A 197 2.42 -13.29 -15.63
CA PHE A 197 2.13 -12.47 -16.80
C PHE A 197 0.83 -12.96 -17.44
N GLY A 198 -0.22 -12.15 -17.40
CA GLY A 198 -1.57 -12.56 -17.77
C GLY A 198 -1.91 -12.23 -19.23
N PHE A 199 -1.97 -10.93 -19.54
CA PHE A 199 -2.35 -10.44 -20.88
C PHE A 199 -1.34 -9.41 -21.38
N VAL A 200 -1.12 -9.44 -22.70
CA VAL A 200 -0.25 -8.50 -23.43
C VAL A 200 -1.12 -7.71 -24.40
N ILE A 201 -0.97 -6.40 -24.40
CA ILE A 201 -1.52 -5.53 -25.45
C ILE A 201 -0.35 -5.19 -26.38
N PRO A 202 -0.25 -5.84 -27.56
CA PRO A 202 0.76 -5.55 -28.57
C PRO A 202 0.47 -4.27 -29.36
#